data_AF-A0A7S3YSE3-F1
#
_entry.id   AF-A0A7S3YSE3-F1
#
_cell.length_a   1.000
_cell.length_b   1.000
_cell.length_c   1.000
_cell.angle_alpha   90.00
_cell.angle_beta   90.00
_cell.angle_gamma   90.00
#
_symmetry.space_group_name_H-M   'P 1'
#
loop_
_entity.id
_entity.type
_entity.pdbx_description
1 polymer ?
#
loop_
_entity_poly.entity_id
_entity_poly.type
_entity_poly.pdbx_seq_one_letter_code
_entity_poly.pdbx_strand_id
1 'polypeptide(L)'
;PSRKINLGWGALGRSPHTIIAHFTFPDDTPNTAAGRRWLLTLGQKEDGGVQWYQEASSLVCGCWGGEKIKFYLGAKGSHSIATTWDGREYTLYVDGHKVGAK
;
A
#
# COMPACT_ATOMS: atom_id res chain seq x y z
N PRO A 1 -22.93 -10.94 11.93
CA PRO A 1 -22.45 -10.07 10.85
C PRO A 1 -20.99 -10.39 10.50
N SER A 2 -20.79 -11.28 9.53
CA SER A 2 -19.47 -11.67 9.04
C SER A 2 -18.80 -10.49 8.36
N ARG A 3 -17.66 -10.07 8.92
CA ARG A 3 -16.81 -8.98 8.44
C ARG A 3 -16.42 -9.29 6.99
N LYS A 4 -16.95 -8.53 6.04
CA LYS A 4 -16.58 -8.64 4.62
C LYS A 4 -15.11 -8.20 4.49
N ILE A 5 -14.18 -9.13 4.67
CA ILE A 5 -12.80 -8.98 4.20
C ILE A 5 -12.86 -9.14 2.68
N ASN A 6 -13.28 -8.07 2.00
CA ASN A 6 -13.19 -8.00 0.56
C ASN A 6 -11.82 -7.41 0.22
N LEU A 7 -10.81 -8.27 0.11
CA LEU A 7 -9.47 -7.83 -0.29
C LEU A 7 -9.30 -7.75 -1.81
N GLY A 8 -10.35 -8.08 -2.57
CA GLY A 8 -10.56 -7.62 -3.94
C GLY A 8 -9.41 -7.77 -4.93
N TRP A 9 -8.50 -8.73 -4.74
CA TRP A 9 -7.19 -8.82 -5.39
C TRP A 9 -7.13 -8.93 -6.94
N GLY A 10 -8.19 -8.66 -7.69
CA GLY A 10 -8.17 -8.46 -9.15
C GLY A 10 -7.25 -9.43 -9.90
N ALA A 11 -6.34 -8.89 -10.72
CA ALA A 11 -5.37 -9.64 -11.53
C ALA A 11 -4.28 -10.39 -10.75
N LEU A 12 -4.05 -10.07 -9.46
CA LEU A 12 -3.11 -10.82 -8.59
C LEU A 12 -3.75 -12.08 -8.01
N GLY A 13 -5.09 -12.18 -8.07
CA GLY A 13 -5.84 -13.30 -7.54
C GLY A 13 -5.75 -13.41 -6.01
N ARG A 14 -6.36 -14.46 -5.44
CA ARG A 14 -6.50 -14.62 -3.98
C ARG A 14 -5.43 -15.48 -3.33
N SER A 15 -4.56 -16.10 -4.13
CA SER A 15 -3.45 -16.92 -3.66
C SER A 15 -2.41 -16.06 -2.93
N PRO A 16 -1.63 -16.62 -2.01
CA PRO A 16 -0.55 -15.89 -1.36
C PRO A 16 0.41 -15.26 -2.37
N HIS A 17 0.78 -14.01 -2.14
CA HIS A 17 1.70 -13.29 -3.01
C HIS A 17 2.38 -12.14 -2.26
N THR A 18 3.46 -11.63 -2.86
CA THR A 18 4.22 -10.52 -2.32
C THR A 18 4.48 -9.52 -3.42
N ILE A 19 4.36 -8.24 -3.10
CA ILE A 19 4.72 -7.13 -3.96
C ILE A 19 5.87 -6.41 -3.25
N ILE A 20 6.97 -6.19 -3.96
CA ILE A 20 8.15 -5.52 -3.44
C ILE A 20 8.51 -4.40 -4.42
N ALA A 21 8.77 -3.21 -3.90
CA ALA A 21 9.29 -2.10 -4.69
C ALA A 21 10.27 -1.26 -3.89
N HIS A 22 11.15 -0.58 -4.60
CA HIS A 22 12.03 0.43 -4.05
C HIS A 22 11.58 1.81 -4.55
N PHE A 23 11.35 2.73 -3.63
CA PHE A 23 10.97 4.11 -3.94
C PHE A 23 12.04 5.07 -3.49
N THR A 24 12.33 6.07 -4.33
CA THR A 24 13.20 7.19 -3.99
C THR A 24 12.44 8.49 -4.15
N PHE A 25 12.37 9.26 -3.07
CA PHE A 25 11.83 10.60 -3.01
C PHE A 25 13.00 11.59 -3.04
N PRO A 26 13.28 12.25 -4.18
CA PRO A 26 14.52 13.01 -4.38
C PRO A 26 14.54 14.33 -3.59
N ASP A 27 13.37 14.89 -3.30
CA ASP A 27 13.21 16.17 -2.64
C ASP A 27 12.06 16.11 -1.62
N ASP A 28 11.98 17.14 -0.80
CA ASP A 28 10.95 17.34 0.23
C ASP A 28 9.74 18.12 -0.29
N THR A 29 9.53 18.18 -1.62
CA THR A 29 8.42 18.95 -2.22
C THR A 29 7.12 18.63 -1.47
N PRO A 30 6.53 19.63 -0.80
CA PRO A 30 5.36 19.42 0.03
C PRO A 30 4.23 18.91 -0.85
N ASN A 31 3.87 17.66 -0.66
CA ASN A 31 2.64 17.14 -1.21
C ASN A 31 1.53 17.73 -0.35
N THR A 32 0.80 18.72 -0.88
CA THR A 32 -0.35 19.30 -0.19
C THR A 32 -1.29 18.15 0.19
N ALA A 33 -1.99 18.25 1.32
CA ALA A 33 -2.82 17.15 1.84
C ALA A 33 -3.86 16.59 0.84
N ALA A 34 -4.14 17.30 -0.26
CA ALA A 34 -5.03 16.88 -1.34
C ALA A 34 -4.31 16.19 -2.53
N GLY A 35 -3.00 16.33 -2.68
CA GLY A 35 -2.21 15.68 -3.74
C GLY A 35 -1.73 14.30 -3.30
N ARG A 36 -1.79 13.31 -4.19
CA ARG A 36 -0.99 12.08 -4.04
C ARG A 36 0.30 12.29 -4.80
N ARG A 37 1.46 12.07 -4.18
CA ARG A 37 2.76 12.29 -4.85
C ARG A 37 2.98 11.26 -5.96
N TRP A 38 2.44 10.07 -5.74
CA TRP A 38 2.34 9.00 -6.72
C TRP A 38 1.19 8.07 -6.32
N LEU A 39 0.74 7.28 -7.27
CA LEU A 39 -0.25 6.23 -7.10
C LEU A 39 0.18 5.03 -7.93
N LEU A 40 0.34 3.89 -7.28
CA LEU A 40 0.44 2.59 -7.91
C LEU A 40 -0.87 1.86 -7.65
N THR A 41 -1.53 1.44 -8.71
CA THR A 41 -2.68 0.55 -8.65
C THR A 41 -2.33 -0.73 -9.40
N LEU A 42 -2.41 -1.88 -8.74
CA LEU A 42 -2.20 -3.19 -9.33
C LEU A 42 -3.51 -3.99 -9.23
N GLY A 43 -4.04 -4.42 -10.37
CA GLY A 43 -5.38 -5.02 -10.47
C GLY A 43 -6.45 -4.05 -10.96
N GLN A 44 -7.67 -4.57 -11.11
CA GLN A 44 -8.76 -4.11 -12.00
C GLN A 44 -9.19 -2.63 -11.92
N LYS A 45 -10.05 -2.24 -12.87
CA LYS A 45 -10.67 -0.92 -13.06
C LYS A 45 -11.64 -0.47 -11.95
N GLU A 46 -12.05 -1.37 -11.05
CA GLU A 46 -13.05 -1.14 -9.97
C GLU A 46 -12.50 -1.51 -8.58
N ASP A 47 -13.32 -1.36 -7.53
CA ASP A 47 -12.98 -1.68 -6.13
C ASP A 47 -12.28 -3.04 -6.00
N GLY A 48 -11.29 -3.09 -5.10
CA GLY A 48 -10.55 -4.32 -4.80
C GLY A 48 -9.07 -4.31 -5.16
N GLY A 49 -8.66 -3.51 -6.15
CA GLY A 49 -7.26 -3.49 -6.58
C GLY A 49 -6.30 -3.10 -5.45
N VAL A 50 -5.06 -3.59 -5.52
CA VAL A 50 -4.00 -3.17 -4.60
C VAL A 50 -3.65 -1.72 -4.93
N GLN A 51 -3.70 -0.86 -3.93
CA GLN A 51 -3.48 0.57 -4.05
C GLN A 51 -2.40 1.01 -3.08
N TRP A 52 -1.31 1.53 -3.64
CA TRP A 52 -0.24 2.17 -2.90
C TRP A 52 -0.12 3.62 -3.32
N TYR A 53 0.02 4.53 -2.37
CA TYR A 53 0.27 5.94 -2.66
C TYR A 53 0.94 6.62 -1.48
N GLN A 54 1.54 7.78 -1.76
CA GLN A 54 1.97 8.69 -0.71
C GLN A 54 0.97 9.84 -0.58
N GLU A 55 0.47 10.03 0.64
CA GLU A 55 -0.40 11.14 1.06
C GLU A 55 0.37 11.96 2.09
N ALA A 56 0.71 13.21 1.75
CA ALA A 56 1.67 14.03 2.50
C ALA A 56 2.99 13.24 2.76
N SER A 57 3.35 13.02 4.02
CA SER A 57 4.54 12.25 4.44
C SER A 57 4.22 10.80 4.83
N SER A 58 3.03 10.31 4.49
CA SER A 58 2.59 8.96 4.83
C SER A 58 2.49 8.07 3.60
N LEU A 59 3.01 6.86 3.73
CA LEU A 59 2.70 5.75 2.84
C LEU A 59 1.33 5.18 3.20
N VAL A 60 0.52 4.92 2.18
CA VAL A 60 -0.75 4.21 2.31
C VAL A 60 -0.74 3.03 1.37
N CYS A 61 -0.88 1.81 1.92
CA CYS A 61 -0.91 0.56 1.16
C CYS A 61 -2.12 -0.26 1.57
N GLY A 62 -2.82 -0.86 0.62
CA GLY A 62 -3.92 -1.78 0.90
C GLY A 62 -4.87 -1.92 -0.27
N CYS A 63 -6.13 -2.19 0.03
CA CYS A 63 -7.17 -2.42 -0.97
C CYS A 63 -7.88 -1.10 -1.34
N TRP A 64 -8.07 -0.82 -2.62
CA TRP A 64 -8.96 0.25 -3.07
C TRP A 64 -10.41 -0.09 -2.66
N GLY A 65 -11.10 0.85 -2.01
CA GLY A 65 -12.43 0.64 -1.42
C GLY A 65 -12.43 -0.23 -0.15
N GLY A 66 -11.25 -0.67 0.33
CA GLY A 66 -11.11 -1.60 1.45
C GLY A 66 -10.15 -1.13 2.54
N GLU A 67 -9.69 -2.09 3.36
CA GLU A 67 -8.76 -1.83 4.46
C GLU A 67 -7.38 -1.42 3.92
N LYS A 68 -6.78 -0.45 4.63
CA LYS A 68 -5.47 0.13 4.31
C LYS A 68 -4.62 0.26 5.57
N ILE A 69 -3.32 0.18 5.39
CA ILE A 69 -2.31 0.49 6.39
C ILE A 69 -1.71 1.85 6.01
N LYS A 70 -1.66 2.76 6.98
CA LYS A 70 -1.04 4.08 6.84
C LYS A 70 0.17 4.15 7.78
N PHE A 71 1.33 4.52 7.23
CA PHE A 71 2.59 4.60 7.96
C PHE A 71 3.31 5.91 7.62
N TYR A 72 3.93 6.57 8.59
CA TYR A 72 4.72 7.78 8.35
C TYR A 72 6.07 7.39 7.74
N LEU A 73 6.29 7.74 6.47
CA LEU A 73 7.50 7.42 5.71
C LEU A 73 8.47 8.62 5.67
N GLY A 74 7.97 9.83 5.90
CA GLY A 74 8.71 11.06 5.61
C GLY A 74 8.46 11.55 4.18
N ALA A 75 8.95 12.75 3.88
CA ALA A 75 8.76 13.40 2.57
C ALA A 75 9.92 13.15 1.58
N LYS A 76 11.08 12.69 2.06
CA LYS A 76 12.32 12.48 1.32
C LYS A 76 12.99 11.20 1.81
N GLY A 77 13.68 10.49 0.93
CA GLY A 77 14.43 9.29 1.29
C GLY A 77 14.29 8.18 0.27
N SER A 78 15.03 7.09 0.49
CA SER A 78 14.87 5.86 -0.29
C SER A 78 14.40 4.75 0.64
N HIS A 79 13.36 4.04 0.22
CA HIS A 79 12.71 3.02 1.04
C HIS A 79 12.42 1.77 0.23
N SER A 80 12.67 0.62 0.84
CA SER A 80 12.19 -0.67 0.35
C SER A 80 10.84 -0.96 1.00
N ILE A 81 9.82 -1.13 0.16
CA ILE A 81 8.45 -1.37 0.60
C ILE A 81 8.05 -2.75 0.11
N ALA A 82 7.53 -3.57 1.02
CA ALA A 82 6.95 -4.86 0.67
C ALA A 82 5.58 -5.04 1.31
N THR A 83 4.64 -5.61 0.56
CA THR A 83 3.39 -6.08 1.14
C THR A 83 3.20 -7.55 0.82
N THR A 84 2.84 -8.33 1.82
CA THR A 84 2.55 -9.75 1.69
C THR A 84 1.06 -10.00 1.90
N TRP A 85 0.51 -10.91 1.13
CA TRP A 85 -0.76 -11.57 1.41
C TRP A 85 -0.48 -13.05 1.59
N ASP A 86 -0.80 -13.61 2.75
CA ASP A 86 -0.58 -15.04 3.02
C ASP A 86 -1.83 -15.91 2.79
N GLY A 87 -2.90 -15.32 2.24
CA GLY A 87 -4.22 -15.94 2.14
C GLY A 87 -5.17 -15.59 3.29
N ARG A 88 -4.68 -14.92 4.34
CA ARG A 88 -5.43 -14.53 5.53
C ARG A 88 -5.15 -13.10 6.03
N GLU A 89 -3.88 -12.70 6.09
CA GLU A 89 -3.42 -11.41 6.60
C GLU A 89 -2.63 -10.66 5.52
N TYR A 90 -2.93 -9.37 5.39
CA TYR A 90 -2.15 -8.44 4.58
C TYR A 90 -1.16 -7.71 5.48
N THR A 91 0.15 -7.90 5.27
CA THR A 91 1.19 -7.26 6.07
C THR A 91 2.00 -6.28 5.24
N LEU A 92 2.30 -5.10 5.81
CA LEU A 92 3.20 -4.10 5.23
C LEU A 92 4.54 -4.11 5.97
N TYR A 93 5.62 -4.10 5.18
CA TYR A 93 6.99 -3.94 5.63
C TYR A 93 7.62 -2.70 4.98
N VAL A 94 8.39 -1.95 5.76
CA VAL A 94 9.20 -0.81 5.30
C VAL A 94 10.62 -1.03 5.80
N ASP A 95 11.59 -1.00 4.88
CA ASP A 95 13.01 -1.18 5.16
C ASP A 95 13.30 -2.45 5.98
N GLY A 96 12.56 -3.53 5.67
CA GLY A 96 12.67 -4.83 6.33
C GLY A 96 11.89 -4.98 7.64
N HIS A 97 11.25 -3.91 8.14
CA HIS A 97 10.50 -3.93 9.40
C HIS A 97 8.99 -4.01 9.17
N LYS A 98 8.29 -4.90 9.89
CA LYS A 98 6.81 -4.96 9.90
C LYS A 98 6.27 -3.68 10.52
N VAL A 99 5.48 -2.92 9.77
CA VAL A 99 4.86 -1.67 10.24
C VAL A 99 3.36 -1.82 10.52
N GLY A 100 2.71 -2.83 9.96
CA GLY A 100 1.29 -3.08 10.21
C GLY A 100 0.74 -4.30 9.48
N ALA A 101 -0.47 -4.70 9.87
CA ALA A 101 -1.21 -5.77 9.24
C ALA A 101 -2.74 -5.54 9.28
N LYS A 102 -3.48 -6.19 8.37
CA LYS A 102 -4.93 -6.18 8.25
C LYS A 102 -5.48 -7.57 7.94
#